data_AF-A0ABC8R2J3-F1
#
_entry.id   AF-A0ABC8R2J3-F1
#
_cell.length_a   1.000
_cell.length_b   1.000
_cell.length_c   1.000
_cell.angle_alpha   90.00
_cell.angle_beta   90.00
_cell.angle_gamma   90.00
#
_symmetry.space_group_name_H-M   'P 1'
#
loop_
_entity.id
_entity.type
_entity.pdbx_description
1 polymer ?
#
loop_
_entity_poly.entity_id
_entity_poly.type
_entity_poly.pdbx_seq_one_letter_code
_entity_poly.pdbx_strand_id
1 'polypeptide(L)'
;KLFKAADSKLSAEFDEQEIEHLMIVGLWCAHPDPNLRPSIRQVIHVLNFEAPLPVIPSKMPVPKYLSLSGYTPTSSQPFSYGTTVSESSRNQSSSYS
;
A
#
# COMPACT_ATOMS: atom_id res chain seq x y z
N LYS A 1 -16.38 -17.36 -7.88
CA LYS A 1 -17.22 -17.10 -6.68
C LYS A 1 -16.32 -16.52 -5.61
N LEU A 2 -16.58 -15.28 -5.19
CA LEU A 2 -15.76 -14.52 -4.25
C LEU A 2 -15.64 -15.25 -2.90
N PHE A 3 -16.77 -15.69 -2.34
CA PHE A 3 -16.87 -16.36 -1.03
C PHE A 3 -16.06 -17.66 -0.86
N LYS A 4 -15.55 -18.25 -1.95
CA LYS A 4 -14.65 -19.43 -1.84
C LYS A 4 -13.30 -19.10 -1.21
N ALA A 5 -12.93 -17.82 -1.17
CA ALA A 5 -11.70 -17.37 -0.55
C ALA A 5 -11.83 -17.12 0.96
N ALA A 6 -13.04 -17.18 1.53
CA ALA A 6 -13.25 -17.05 2.96
C ALA A 6 -12.64 -18.24 3.72
N ASP A 7 -12.12 -18.00 4.93
CA ASP A 7 -11.55 -19.05 5.77
C ASP A 7 -12.64 -20.05 6.18
N SER A 8 -12.39 -21.34 5.94
CA SER A 8 -13.23 -22.45 6.36
C SER A 8 -13.55 -22.46 7.87
N LYS A 9 -12.66 -21.89 8.70
CA LYS A 9 -12.83 -21.81 10.15
C LYS A 9 -13.91 -20.81 10.58
N LEU A 10 -14.34 -19.92 9.69
CA LEU A 10 -15.44 -19.00 9.94
C LEU A 10 -16.82 -19.69 9.84
N SER A 11 -16.88 -21.00 9.59
CA SER A 11 -18.12 -21.80 9.51
C SER A 11 -19.24 -21.22 8.63
N ALA A 12 -18.91 -20.32 7.71
CA ALA A 12 -19.86 -19.48 6.96
C ALA A 12 -20.77 -18.60 7.85
N GLU A 13 -20.37 -18.36 9.11
CA GLU A 13 -20.98 -17.42 10.05
C GLU A 13 -20.45 -16.01 9.82
N PHE A 14 -20.62 -15.52 8.59
CA PHE A 14 -20.31 -14.14 8.24
C PHE A 14 -21.42 -13.56 7.37
N ASP A 15 -21.58 -12.26 7.43
CA ASP A 15 -22.46 -11.55 6.50
C ASP A 15 -21.82 -11.55 5.11
N GLU A 16 -22.58 -12.01 4.10
CA GLU A 16 -22.07 -12.10 2.73
C GLU A 16 -21.69 -10.72 2.17
N GLN A 17 -22.43 -9.68 2.53
CA GLN A 17 -22.17 -8.31 2.07
C GLN A 17 -20.88 -7.77 2.68
N GLU A 18 -20.64 -8.01 3.98
CA GLU A 18 -19.39 -7.63 4.66
C GLU A 18 -18.18 -8.32 4.03
N ILE A 19 -18.26 -9.63 3.78
CA ILE A 19 -17.16 -10.39 3.16
C ILE A 19 -16.93 -9.96 1.71
N GLU A 20 -17.99 -9.65 0.96
CA GLU A 20 -17.85 -9.08 -0.38
C GLU A 20 -17.10 -7.75 -0.36
N HIS A 21 -17.50 -6.83 0.52
CA HIS A 21 -16.85 -5.52 0.65
C HIS A 21 -15.39 -5.67 1.07
N LEU A 22 -15.12 -6.50 2.07
CA LEU A 22 -13.77 -6.76 2.56
C LEU A 22 -12.88 -7.31 1.45
N MET A 23 -13.36 -8.28 0.65
CA MET A 23 -12.56 -8.87 -0.42
C MET A 23 -12.29 -7.89 -1.57
N ILE A 24 -13.29 -7.12 -1.99
CA ILE A 24 -13.13 -6.12 -3.06
C ILE A 24 -12.18 -5.01 -2.62
N VAL A 25 -12.35 -4.50 -1.40
CA VAL A 25 -11.46 -3.49 -0.80
C VAL A 25 -10.04 -4.04 -0.63
N GLY A 26 -9.89 -5.28 -0.17
CA GLY A 26 -8.59 -5.94 -0.06
C GLY A 26 -7.85 -6.03 -1.40
N LEU A 27 -8.56 -6.37 -2.47
CA LEU A 27 -8.00 -6.40 -3.82
C LEU A 27 -7.65 -5.00 -4.34
N TRP A 28 -8.46 -3.99 -4.04
CA TRP A 28 -8.17 -2.60 -4.38
C TRP A 28 -6.90 -2.09 -3.65
N CYS A 29 -6.75 -2.42 -2.37
CA CYS A 29 -5.55 -2.14 -1.58
C CYS A 29 -4.31 -2.86 -2.11
N ALA A 30 -4.47 -4.09 -2.63
CA ALA A 30 -3.38 -4.89 -3.18
C ALA A 30 -3.00 -4.51 -4.63
N HIS A 31 -3.49 -3.38 -5.14
CA HIS A 31 -3.17 -2.94 -6.49
C HIS A 31 -1.64 -2.79 -6.68
N PRO A 32 -1.06 -3.33 -7.77
CA PRO A 32 0.39 -3.32 -7.96
C PRO A 32 0.96 -1.90 -8.15
N ASP A 33 0.22 -1.03 -8.83
CA ASP A 33 0.54 0.40 -8.91
C ASP A 33 0.13 1.10 -7.59
N PRO A 34 1.08 1.68 -6.83
CA PRO A 34 0.78 2.34 -5.56
C PRO A 34 -0.11 3.57 -5.70
N ASN A 35 -0.12 4.23 -6.86
CA ASN A 35 -0.94 5.42 -7.09
C ASN A 35 -2.43 5.10 -7.26
N LEU A 36 -2.75 3.84 -7.54
CA LEU A 36 -4.12 3.35 -7.72
C LEU A 36 -4.68 2.68 -6.46
N ARG A 37 -3.86 2.54 -5.40
CA ARG A 37 -4.33 2.05 -4.10
C ARG A 37 -5.17 3.15 -3.43
N PRO A 38 -6.24 2.79 -2.71
CA PRO A 38 -7.04 3.75 -1.97
C PRO A 38 -6.30 4.32 -0.78
N SER A 39 -6.69 5.53 -0.37
CA SER A 39 -6.35 6.04 0.97
C SER A 39 -7.12 5.26 2.05
N ILE A 40 -6.55 5.21 3.26
CA ILE A 40 -7.22 4.55 4.39
C ILE A 40 -8.61 5.14 4.69
N ARG A 41 -8.82 6.43 4.43
CA ARG A 41 -10.14 7.08 4.59
C ARG A 41 -11.18 6.52 3.64
N GLN A 42 -10.81 6.33 2.37
CA GLN A 42 -11.70 5.71 1.38
C GLN A 42 -12.03 4.26 1.74
N VAL A 43 -11.02 3.51 2.19
CA VAL A 43 -11.19 2.14 2.67
C VAL A 43 -12.22 2.07 3.78
N ILE A 44 -12.11 2.92 4.81
CA ILE A 44 -13.04 2.95 5.94
C ILE A 44 -14.47 3.27 5.47
N HIS A 45 -14.66 4.29 4.62
CA HIS A 45 -16.00 4.62 4.14
C HIS A 45 -16.65 3.47 3.36
N VAL A 46 -15.88 2.75 2.52
CA VAL A 46 -16.43 1.59 1.78
C VAL A 46 -16.74 0.43 2.73
N LEU A 47 -15.87 0.14 3.71
CA LEU A 47 -16.10 -0.92 4.69
C LEU A 47 -17.28 -0.64 5.63
N ASN A 48 -17.56 0.63 5.93
CA ASN A 48 -18.73 1.05 6.69
C ASN A 48 -20.00 1.18 5.84
N PHE A 49 -19.96 0.83 4.56
CA PHE A 49 -21.07 1.00 3.61
C PHE A 49 -21.52 2.46 3.41
N GLU A 50 -20.64 3.42 3.71
CA GLU A 50 -20.86 4.86 3.53
C GLU A 50 -20.48 5.34 2.10
N ALA A 51 -19.84 4.47 1.31
CA ALA A 51 -19.45 4.72 -0.06
C ALA A 51 -19.64 3.47 -0.94
N PRO A 52 -19.90 3.62 -2.24
CA PRO A 52 -20.07 2.48 -3.14
C PRO A 52 -18.77 1.69 -3.33
N LEU A 53 -18.90 0.41 -3.69
CA LEU A 53 -17.76 -0.43 -4.03
C LEU A 53 -16.99 0.11 -5.25
N PRO A 54 -15.65 0.03 -5.24
CA PRO A 54 -14.85 0.39 -6.39
C PRO A 54 -15.07 -0.61 -7.53
N VAL A 55 -15.03 -0.12 -8.78
CA VAL A 55 -14.98 -1.00 -9.95
C VAL A 55 -13.55 -1.45 -10.15
N ILE A 56 -13.29 -2.73 -9.92
CA ILE A 56 -11.97 -3.34 -10.08
C ILE A 56 -11.96 -4.33 -11.26
N PRO A 57 -10.85 -4.43 -12.01
CA PRO A 57 -10.73 -5.38 -13.10
C PRO A 57 -10.80 -6.82 -12.58
N SER A 58 -11.45 -7.71 -13.34
CA SER A 58 -11.60 -9.13 -12.98
C SER A 58 -10.29 -9.93 -13.02
N LYS A 59 -9.26 -9.37 -13.66
CA LYS A 59 -7.89 -9.92 -13.69
C LYS A 59 -6.95 -8.95 -12.99
N MET A 60 -6.07 -9.48 -12.15
CA MET A 60 -5.04 -8.68 -11.50
C MET A 60 -4.10 -8.09 -12.56
N PRO A 61 -3.86 -6.76 -12.57
CA PRO A 61 -2.93 -6.13 -13.49
C PRO A 61 -1.51 -6.67 -13.30
N VAL A 62 -0.73 -6.73 -14.38
CA VAL A 62 0.69 -7.08 -14.30
C VAL A 62 1.42 -5.98 -13.53
N PRO A 63 2.20 -6.33 -12.49
CA PRO A 63 2.96 -5.33 -11.77
C PRO A 63 3.98 -4.62 -12.67
N LYS A 64 3.91 -3.29 -12.71
CA LYS A 64 4.91 -2.44 -13.37
C LYS A 64 6.08 -2.20 -12.42
N TYR A 65 6.71 -3.27 -11.93
CA TYR A 65 8.03 -3.09 -11.33
C TYR A 65 8.97 -2.64 -12.45
N LEU A 66 9.79 -1.63 -12.19
CA LEU A 66 10.76 -1.09 -13.15
C LEU A 66 11.48 -2.26 -13.83
N SER A 67 11.18 -2.49 -15.10
CA SER A 67 11.91 -3.47 -15.89
C SER A 67 13.33 -2.97 -15.98
N LEU A 68 14.23 -3.65 -15.27
CA LEU A 68 15.64 -3.33 -15.22
C LEU A 68 16.35 -3.80 -16.49
N SER A 69 15.81 -3.47 -17.66
CA SER A 69 16.37 -3.89 -18.95
C SER A 69 17.37 -2.88 -19.52
N GLY A 70 17.83 -1.92 -18.71
CA GLY A 70 18.67 -0.81 -19.16
C GLY A 70 19.99 -0.61 -18.42
N TYR A 71 20.35 -1.46 -17.44
CA TYR A 71 21.69 -1.37 -16.86
C TYR A 71 22.72 -1.98 -17.81
N THR A 72 23.21 -1.17 -18.74
CA THR A 72 24.60 -1.30 -19.16
C THR A 72 25.47 -1.00 -17.93
N PRO A 73 26.36 -1.90 -17.49
CA PRO A 73 27.30 -1.59 -16.42
C PRO A 73 28.34 -0.60 -16.96
N THR A 74 27.97 0.67 -17.07
CA THR A 74 28.91 1.75 -17.41
C THR A 74 29.52 2.26 -16.11
N SER A 75 30.76 1.81 -15.89
CA SER A 75 31.80 2.35 -15.02
C SER A 75 31.43 2.52 -13.53
N SER A 76 32.09 1.71 -12.71
CA SER A 76 32.26 1.85 -11.28
C SER A 76 32.43 3.31 -10.84
N GLN A 77 31.41 3.89 -10.21
CA GLN A 77 31.56 5.04 -9.32
C GLN A 77 31.31 4.53 -7.90
N PRO A 78 32.26 4.71 -6.95
CA PRO A 78 32.03 4.34 -5.56
C PRO A 78 30.94 5.26 -5.00
N PHE A 79 29.80 4.69 -4.61
CA PHE A 79 28.85 5.40 -3.77
C PHE A 79 29.48 5.53 -2.38
N SER A 80 30.08 6.70 -2.11
CA SER A 80 30.40 7.11 -0.75
C SER A 80 29.10 7.27 0.03
N TYR A 81 28.87 6.41 1.02
CA TYR A 81 27.77 6.54 1.96
C TYR A 81 27.95 7.84 2.78
N GLY A 82 27.32 8.91 2.32
CA GLY A 82 27.11 10.10 3.12
C GLY A 82 25.95 9.86 4.07
N THR A 83 26.25 9.52 5.33
CA THR A 83 25.25 9.49 6.40
C THR A 83 24.79 10.92 6.67
N THR A 84 23.69 11.36 6.05
CA THR A 84 23.01 12.58 6.49
C THR A 84 22.19 12.22 7.73
N VAL A 85 22.83 12.33 8.90
CA VAL A 85 22.12 12.40 10.18
C VAL A 85 21.33 13.71 10.14
N SER A 86 20.00 13.64 10.13
CA SER A 86 19.17 14.81 10.35
C SER A 86 19.29 15.22 11.82
N GLU A 87 20.19 16.16 12.11
CA GLU A 87 20.24 16.82 13.41
C GLU A 87 19.00 17.72 13.58
N SER A 88 18.14 17.34 14.51
CA SER A 88 17.16 18.21 15.12
C SER A 88 17.88 19.35 15.87
N SER A 89 17.69 20.59 15.42
CA SER A 89 18.27 21.79 16.03
C SER A 89 17.86 21.94 17.50
N ARG A 90 18.80 21.73 18.42
CA ARG A 90 18.74 22.27 19.79
C ARG A 90 19.58 23.53 19.84
N ASN A 91 18.91 24.67 19.93
CA ASN A 91 19.56 25.95 20.20
C ASN A 91 20.10 25.94 21.64
N GLN A 92 21.42 26.05 21.80
CA GLN A 92 22.05 26.45 23.06
C GLN A 92 22.63 27.85 22.85
N SER A 93 22.13 28.82 23.62
CA SER A 93 22.89 30.04 23.90
C SER A 93 23.17 30.03 25.40
N SER A 94 24.41 29.71 25.76
CA SER A 94 24.98 29.92 27.08
C SER A 94 25.48 31.37 27.14
N SER A 95 25.14 32.10 28.19
CA SER A 95 25.91 33.27 28.61
C SER A 95 25.91 33.37 30.12
N TYR A 96 27.13 33.44 30.60
CA TYR A 96 27.60 33.53 31.98
C TYR A 96 27.58 34.99 32.42
N SER A 97 26.86 35.29 33.50
CA SER A 97 27.18 36.25 34.58
C SER A 97 26.12 36.12 35.67
#